data_AF-A0A662VX52-F1
#
_entry.id   AF-A0A662VX52-F1
#
_cell.length_a   1.000
_cell.length_b   1.000
_cell.length_c   1.000
_cell.angle_alpha   90.00
_cell.angle_beta   90.00
_cell.angle_gamma   90.00
#
_symmetry.space_group_name_H-M   'P 1'
#
loop_
_entity.id
_entity.type
_entity.pdbx_description
1 polymer ?
#
loop_
_entity_poly.entity_id
_entity_poly.type
_entity_poly.pdbx_seq_one_letter_code
_entity_poly.pdbx_strand_id
1 'polypeptide(L)'
;MKKLLAFIIGLIAAYIHWVGLIVGGILVGITAESNKKALTYGFALGFVVWILFVIYLALLGVVDKYVSMGPLFYLSMVLPVVTSTLSASVRSIF
;
A
#
# COMPACT_ATOMS: atom_id res chain seq x y z
N MET A 1 3.35 14.88 11.55
CA MET A 1 3.21 13.78 12.55
C MET A 1 1.99 12.89 12.27
N LYS A 2 0.75 13.40 12.24
CA LYS A 2 -0.47 12.58 12.04
C LYS A 2 -0.44 11.65 10.82
N LYS A 3 0.02 12.15 9.66
CA LYS A 3 0.15 11.35 8.43
C LYS A 3 1.16 10.22 8.52
N LEU A 4 2.31 10.48 9.15
CA LEU A 4 3.35 9.48 9.35
C LEU A 4 2.83 8.35 10.25
N LEU A 5 2.11 8.71 11.30
CA LEU A 5 1.45 7.73 12.17
C LEU A 5 0.40 6.92 11.40
N ALA A 6 -0.46 7.58 10.61
CA ALA A 6 -1.41 6.91 9.72
C ALA A 6 -0.73 5.94 8.75
N PHE A 7 0.39 6.34 8.17
CA PHE A 7 1.19 5.51 7.27
C PHE A 7 1.75 4.27 7.98
N ILE A 8 2.36 4.45 9.17
CA ILE A 8 2.92 3.36 9.98
C ILE A 8 1.81 2.38 10.40
N ILE A 9 0.66 2.89 10.87
CA ILE A 9 -0.50 2.05 11.22
C ILE A 9 -0.97 1.26 10.00
N GLY A 10 -1.04 1.91 8.84
CA GLY A 10 -1.40 1.25 7.58
C GLY A 10 -0.43 0.13 7.19
N LEU A 11 0.89 0.35 7.35
CA LEU A 11 1.90 -0.70 7.11
C LEU A 11 1.73 -1.89 8.06
N ILE A 12 1.56 -1.64 9.36
CA ILE A 12 1.37 -2.70 10.36
C ILE A 12 0.10 -3.49 10.06
N ALA A 13 -1.00 -2.80 9.74
CA ALA A 13 -2.25 -3.46 9.39
C ALA A 13 -2.09 -4.30 8.10
N ALA A 14 -1.40 -3.78 7.09
CA ALA A 14 -1.16 -4.47 5.82
C ALA A 14 -0.27 -5.71 5.98
N TYR A 15 0.67 -5.67 6.93
CA TYR A 15 1.49 -6.83 7.31
C TYR A 15 0.64 -7.96 7.93
N ILE A 16 -0.35 -7.61 8.76
CA ILE A 16 -1.24 -8.59 9.40
C ILE A 16 -2.28 -9.13 8.41
N HIS A 17 -2.88 -8.26 7.60
CA HIS A 17 -3.94 -8.63 6.67
C HIS A 17 -4.04 -7.65 5.50
N TRP A 18 -4.40 -8.12 4.30
CA TRP A 18 -4.48 -7.28 3.10
C TRP A 18 -5.49 -6.12 3.21
N VAL A 19 -6.52 -6.26 4.05
CA VAL A 19 -7.49 -5.18 4.39
C VAL A 19 -6.77 -3.95 4.99
N GLY A 20 -5.57 -4.12 5.54
CA GLY A 20 -4.72 -3.01 5.97
C GLY A 20 -4.33 -2.03 4.87
N LEU A 21 -4.35 -2.44 3.59
CA LEU A 21 -4.18 -1.52 2.45
C LEU A 21 -5.34 -0.54 2.33
N ILE A 22 -6.57 -1.01 2.62
CA ILE A 22 -7.78 -0.18 2.61
C ILE A 22 -7.76 0.76 3.81
N VAL A 23 -7.58 0.21 5.01
CA VAL A 23 -7.52 0.99 6.26
C VAL A 23 -6.39 2.02 6.20
N GLY A 24 -5.20 1.61 5.78
CA GLY A 24 -4.05 2.49 5.60
C GLY A 24 -4.31 3.59 4.57
N GLY A 25 -4.89 3.25 3.42
CA GLY A 25 -5.30 4.20 2.39
C GLY A 25 -6.27 5.25 2.93
N ILE A 26 -7.33 4.83 3.65
CA ILE A 26 -8.29 5.72 4.30
C ILE A 26 -7.57 6.65 5.29
N LEU A 27 -6.72 6.11 6.17
CA LEU A 27 -6.01 6.87 7.20
C LEU A 27 -5.07 7.93 6.60
N VAL A 28 -4.33 7.61 5.54
CA VAL A 28 -3.48 8.60 4.86
C VAL A 28 -4.30 9.60 4.06
N GLY A 29 -5.47 9.21 3.55
CA GLY A 29 -6.40 10.08 2.85
C GLY A 29 -7.02 11.14 3.77
N ILE A 30 -7.58 10.73 4.91
CA ILE A 30 -8.21 11.66 5.87
C ILE A 30 -7.19 12.65 6.47
N THR A 31 -5.91 12.24 6.58
CA THR A 31 -4.84 13.09 7.13
C THR A 31 -4.11 13.96 6.10
N ALA A 32 -4.40 13.80 4.81
CA ALA A 32 -3.82 14.62 3.74
C ALA A 32 -4.34 16.08 3.79
N GLU A 33 -3.68 17.02 3.09
CA GLU A 33 -4.23 18.39 2.97
C GLU A 33 -5.07 18.60 1.70
N SER A 34 -4.93 17.73 0.70
CA SER A 34 -5.61 17.85 -0.58
C SER A 34 -5.77 16.50 -1.25
N ASN A 35 -6.71 16.40 -2.21
CA ASN A 35 -6.95 15.18 -2.98
C ASN A 35 -5.67 14.67 -3.67
N LYS A 36 -4.89 15.57 -4.28
CA LYS A 36 -3.63 15.18 -4.93
C LYS A 36 -2.66 14.53 -3.94
N LYS A 37 -2.49 15.12 -2.74
CA LYS A 37 -1.62 14.56 -1.70
C LYS A 37 -2.16 13.25 -1.14
N ALA A 38 -3.48 13.13 -0.96
CA ALA A 38 -4.12 11.89 -0.52
C ALA A 38 -3.80 10.74 -1.48
N LEU A 39 -4.01 10.94 -2.78
CA LEU A 39 -3.67 9.95 -3.80
C LEU A 39 -2.18 9.62 -3.82
N THR A 40 -1.30 10.63 -3.68
CA THR A 40 0.15 10.40 -3.57
C THR A 40 0.52 9.56 -2.36
N TYR A 41 -0.10 9.80 -1.20
CA TYR A 41 0.17 9.02 0.02
C TYR A 41 -0.40 7.60 -0.05
N GLY A 42 -1.59 7.43 -0.62
CA GLY A 42 -2.17 6.12 -0.90
C GLY A 42 -1.25 5.32 -1.83
N PHE A 43 -0.86 5.90 -2.96
CA PHE A 43 0.08 5.30 -3.90
C PHE A 43 1.39 4.89 -3.21
N ALA A 44 1.99 5.81 -2.45
CA ALA A 44 3.23 5.55 -1.74
C ALA A 44 3.09 4.42 -0.73
N LEU A 45 1.95 4.33 -0.02
CA LEU A 45 1.68 3.25 0.92
C LEU A 45 1.63 1.90 0.21
N GLY A 46 0.83 1.76 -0.84
CA GLY A 46 0.75 0.52 -1.60
C GLY A 46 2.08 0.11 -2.22
N PHE A 47 2.82 1.07 -2.75
CA PHE A 47 4.14 0.83 -3.33
C PHE A 47 5.16 0.36 -2.29
N VAL A 48 5.20 1.00 -1.11
CA VAL A 48 6.07 0.57 -0.01
C VAL A 48 5.69 -0.82 0.50
N VAL A 49 4.40 -1.13 0.63
CA VAL A 49 3.95 -2.48 1.01
C VAL A 49 4.44 -3.52 0.00
N TRP A 50 4.32 -3.26 -1.31
CA TRP A 50 4.83 -4.17 -2.33
C TRP A 50 6.35 -4.34 -2.28
N ILE A 51 7.11 -3.25 -2.11
CA ILE A 51 8.57 -3.34 -1.94
C ILE A 51 8.94 -4.18 -0.72
N LEU A 52 8.30 -3.95 0.42
CA LEU A 52 8.56 -4.73 1.64
C LEU A 52 8.25 -6.22 1.44
N PHE A 53 7.21 -6.54 0.69
CA PHE A 53 6.90 -7.91 0.30
C PHE A 53 7.99 -8.52 -0.60
N VAL A 54 8.49 -7.79 -1.61
CA VAL A 54 9.60 -8.27 -2.46
C VAL A 54 10.88 -8.46 -1.66
N ILE A 55 11.21 -7.54 -0.74
CA ILE A 55 12.34 -7.67 0.18
C ILE A 55 12.19 -8.94 1.04
N TYR A 56 11.00 -9.19 1.58
CA TYR A 56 10.71 -10.40 2.34
C TYR A 56 10.96 -11.68 1.51
N LEU A 57 10.53 -11.71 0.24
CA LEU A 57 10.82 -12.83 -0.66
C LEU A 57 12.30 -12.97 -1.02
N ALA A 58 13.03 -11.85 -1.12
CA ALA A 58 14.48 -11.84 -1.33
C ALA A 58 15.22 -12.46 -0.14
N LEU A 59 14.81 -12.12 1.09
CA LEU A 59 15.36 -12.71 2.31
C LEU A 59 15.10 -14.22 2.41
N LEU A 60 14.02 -14.71 1.78
CA LEU A 60 13.71 -16.14 1.67
C LEU A 60 14.38 -16.84 0.47
N GLY A 61 15.06 -16.10 -0.41
CA GLY A 61 15.72 -16.66 -1.60
C GLY A 61 14.76 -17.18 -2.68
N VAL A 62 13.54 -16.63 -2.77
CA VAL A 62 12.48 -17.13 -3.68
C VAL A 62 12.03 -16.13 -4.75
N VAL A 63 12.80 -15.05 -4.97
CA VAL A 63 12.44 -13.99 -5.93
C VAL A 63 12.28 -14.53 -7.35
N ASP A 64 13.15 -15.43 -7.81
CA ASP A 64 13.07 -16.01 -9.16
C ASP A 64 11.77 -16.79 -9.37
N LYS A 65 11.34 -17.55 -8.35
CA LYS A 65 10.05 -18.26 -8.35
C LYS A 65 8.89 -17.27 -8.41
N TYR A 66 8.96 -16.19 -7.62
CA TYR A 66 7.94 -15.15 -7.57
C TYR A 66 7.79 -14.42 -8.91
N VAL A 67 8.88 -14.01 -9.54
CA VAL A 67 8.85 -13.35 -10.87
C VAL A 67 8.34 -14.32 -11.95
N SER A 68 8.60 -15.62 -11.80
CA SER A 68 8.10 -16.67 -12.70
C SER A 68 6.61 -16.96 -12.57
N MET A 69 5.90 -16.36 -11.61
CA MET A 69 4.44 -16.58 -11.42
C MET A 69 3.57 -15.91 -12.50
N GLY A 70 4.18 -15.25 -13.49
CA GLY A 70 3.48 -14.69 -14.65
C GLY A 70 2.44 -13.62 -14.24
N PRO A 71 1.15 -13.78 -14.58
CA PRO A 71 0.11 -12.80 -14.21
C PRO A 71 0.04 -12.47 -12.72
N LEU A 72 0.34 -13.42 -11.83
CA LEU A 72 0.28 -13.20 -10.39
C LEU A 72 1.37 -12.22 -9.91
N PHE A 73 2.55 -12.20 -10.55
CA PHE A 73 3.57 -11.20 -10.28
C PHE A 73 3.01 -9.79 -10.53
N TYR A 74 2.43 -9.55 -11.71
CA TYR A 74 1.85 -8.26 -12.06
C TYR A 74 0.68 -7.87 -11.15
N LEU A 75 -0.21 -8.83 -10.80
CA LEU A 75 -1.31 -8.57 -9.87
C LEU A 75 -0.80 -8.17 -8.48
N SER A 76 0.22 -8.84 -7.97
CA SER A 76 0.80 -8.51 -6.66
C SER A 76 1.47 -7.14 -6.63
N MET A 77 1.93 -6.62 -7.77
CA MET A 77 2.45 -5.26 -7.92
C MET A 77 1.33 -4.21 -7.99
N VAL A 78 0.29 -4.49 -8.77
CA VAL A 78 -0.78 -3.52 -9.06
C VAL A 78 -1.77 -3.41 -7.89
N LEU A 79 -2.17 -4.53 -7.30
CA LEU A 79 -3.23 -4.57 -6.28
C LEU A 79 -2.94 -3.67 -5.07
N PRO A 80 -1.75 -3.73 -4.42
CA PRO A 80 -1.46 -2.89 -3.27
C PRO A 80 -1.55 -1.40 -3.60
N VAL A 81 -1.01 -1.00 -4.75
CA VAL A 81 -0.99 0.39 -5.22
C VAL A 81 -2.40 0.89 -5.52
N VAL A 82 -3.17 0.12 -6.30
CA VAL A 82 -4.53 0.53 -6.69
C VAL A 82 -5.47 0.56 -5.47
N THR A 83 -5.47 -0.49 -4.64
CA THR A 83 -6.37 -0.55 -3.48
C THR A 83 -6.12 0.57 -2.48
N SER A 84 -4.87 0.83 -2.12
CA SER A 84 -4.51 1.92 -1.20
C SER A 84 -4.76 3.31 -1.79
N THR A 85 -4.47 3.52 -3.09
CA THR A 85 -4.74 4.78 -3.79
C THR A 85 -6.23 5.08 -3.87
N LEU A 86 -7.05 4.10 -4.27
CA LEU A 86 -8.50 4.24 -4.32
C LEU A 86 -9.08 4.47 -2.93
N SER A 87 -8.56 3.80 -1.91
CA SER A 87 -9.00 4.00 -0.52
C SER A 87 -8.64 5.40 0.00
N ALA A 88 -7.50 5.96 -0.42
CA ALA A 88 -7.12 7.33 -0.09
C ALA A 88 -7.99 8.40 -0.78
N SER A 89 -8.72 8.04 -1.83
CA SER A 89 -9.68 8.94 -2.49
C SER A 89 -10.84 9.35 -1.58
N VAL A 90 -11.03 8.71 -0.41
CA VAL A 90 -11.99 9.11 0.62
C VAL A 90 -11.89 10.61 0.98
N ARG A 91 -10.72 11.23 0.77
CA ARG A 91 -10.51 12.67 0.93
C ARG A 91 -11.40 13.53 0.03
N SER A 92 -11.91 13.03 -1.09
CA SER A 92 -12.85 13.79 -1.92
C SER A 92 -14.24 13.90 -1.29
N ILE A 93 -14.50 13.14 -0.23
CA ILE A 93 -15.79 13.07 0.48
C ILE A 93 -15.79 13.99 1.71
N PHE A 94 -14.61 14.37 2.23
CA PHE A 94 -14.42 15.18 3.45
C PHE A 94 -13.57 16.42 3.19
#